data_AF-A0A4R1XBX0-F1
#
_entry.id   AF-A0A4R1XBX0-F1
#
_cell.length_a   1.000
_cell.length_b   1.000
_cell.length_c   1.000
_cell.angle_alpha   90.00
_cell.angle_beta   90.00
_cell.angle_gamma   90.00
#
_symmetry.space_group_name_H-M   'P 1'
#
loop_
_entity.id
_entity.type
_entity.pdbx_description
1 polymer ?
#
loop_
_entity_poly.entity_id
_entity_poly.type
_entity_poly.pdbx_seq_one_letter_code
_entity_poly.pdbx_strand_id
1 'polypeptide(L)'
;MNNQWLSEKVTYIAALKNPSDAQQFLVELSKILQRTPEQEKKLLTLVKAEKAIDRANKEKIAVRKLLNAEKEAERKARTRHLIQLGALFEIAELDQRNPAELLGILLKTAEIAPDDPKWDIWAEIGQSCLNERTTQKNAK
;
A
#
# COMPACT_ATOMS: atom_id res chain seq x y z
N MET A 1 -5.97 8.81 40.27
CA MET A 1 -5.73 7.92 39.11
C MET A 1 -4.91 8.67 38.09
N ASN A 2 -3.65 8.29 37.92
CA ASN A 2 -2.75 8.89 36.93
C ASN A 2 -3.16 8.38 35.53
N ASN A 3 -4.16 9.02 34.93
CA ASN A 3 -4.63 8.66 33.60
C ASN A 3 -3.66 9.23 32.56
N GLN A 4 -2.52 8.58 32.36
CA GLN A 4 -1.54 8.95 31.35
C GLN A 4 -2.17 9.08 29.94
N TRP A 5 -3.12 8.20 29.63
CA TRP A 5 -3.94 8.30 28.42
C TRP A 5 -4.78 9.59 28.35
N LEU A 6 -5.37 10.02 29.48
CA LEU A 6 -6.18 11.25 29.53
C LEU A 6 -5.29 12.48 29.33
N SER A 7 -4.11 12.53 29.96
CA SER A 7 -3.16 13.63 29.76
C SER A 7 -2.70 13.72 28.30
N GLU A 8 -2.32 12.58 27.69
CA GLU A 8 -1.94 12.52 26.28
C GLU A 8 -3.09 12.97 25.36
N LYS A 9 -4.33 12.55 25.67
CA LYS A 9 -5.50 12.96 24.90
C LYS A 9 -5.86 14.43 25.05
N VAL A 10 -5.76 14.98 26.25
CA VAL A 10 -6.01 16.41 26.48
C VAL A 10 -4.99 17.25 25.70
N THR A 11 -3.70 16.86 25.71
CA THR A 11 -2.67 17.51 24.90
C THR A 11 -2.95 17.40 23.40
N TYR A 12 -3.34 16.21 22.93
CA TYR A 12 -3.70 15.98 21.52
C TYR A 12 -4.91 16.84 21.09
N ILE A 13 -5.98 16.83 21.88
CA ILE A 13 -7.21 17.58 21.60
C ILE A 13 -6.94 19.09 21.60
N ALA A 14 -6.10 19.57 22.53
CA ALA A 14 -5.72 20.98 22.59
C ALA A 14 -4.91 21.45 21.36
N ALA A 15 -4.24 20.53 20.66
CA ALA A 15 -3.52 20.81 19.41
C ALA A 15 -4.40 20.72 18.15
N LEU A 16 -5.66 20.26 18.26
CA LEU A 16 -6.57 20.19 17.12
C LEU A 16 -7.06 21.60 16.73
N LYS A 17 -7.11 21.88 15.42
CA LYS A 17 -7.65 23.15 14.89
C LYS A 17 -9.13 23.34 15.20
N ASN A 18 -9.92 22.26 15.15
CA ASN A 18 -11.37 22.26 15.38
C ASN A 18 -11.77 21.05 16.24
N PRO A 19 -11.57 21.10 17.57
CA PRO A 19 -12.02 20.04 18.47
C PRO A 19 -13.56 20.05 18.59
N SER A 20 -14.17 18.86 18.67
CA SER A 20 -15.62 18.72 18.87
C SER A 20 -16.06 19.21 20.25
N ASP A 21 -17.30 19.67 20.41
CA ASP A 21 -17.87 20.11 21.69
C ASP A 21 -17.66 19.09 22.83
N ALA A 22 -17.80 17.79 22.54
CA ALA A 22 -17.55 16.72 23.52
C ALA A 22 -16.06 16.64 23.94
N GLN A 23 -15.15 16.96 23.03
CA GLN A 23 -13.70 16.98 23.27
C GLN A 23 -13.29 18.23 24.04
N GLN A 24 -13.87 19.39 23.71
CA GLN A 24 -13.69 20.63 24.46
C GLN A 24 -14.17 20.45 25.90
N PHE A 25 -15.37 19.88 26.07
CA PHE A 25 -15.93 19.59 27.39
C PHE A 25 -15.09 18.57 28.20
N LEU A 26 -14.50 17.57 27.54
CA LEU A 26 -13.55 16.65 28.18
C LEU A 26 -12.31 17.40 28.69
N VAL A 27 -11.73 18.29 27.89
CA VAL A 27 -10.57 19.11 28.27
C VAL A 27 -10.90 20.03 29.44
N GLU A 28 -12.07 20.67 29.45
CA GLU A 28 -12.52 21.52 30.55
C GLU A 28 -12.67 20.74 31.86
N LEU A 29 -13.39 19.62 31.84
CA LEU A 29 -13.53 18.75 33.01
C LEU A 29 -12.18 18.21 33.50
N SER A 30 -11.24 17.97 32.58
CA SER A 30 -9.90 17.49 32.93
C SER A 30 -9.08 18.49 33.77
N LYS A 31 -9.32 19.81 33.61
CA LYS A 31 -8.59 20.88 34.31
C LYS A 31 -9.11 21.16 35.73
N ILE A 32 -10.30 20.66 36.09
CA ILE A 32 -10.89 20.87 37.42
C ILE A 32 -10.14 20.06 38.47
N LEU A 33 -9.59 20.74 39.49
CA LEU A 33 -8.80 20.14 40.59
C LEU A 33 -9.64 19.34 41.59
N GLN A 34 -10.83 19.83 41.96
CA GLN A 34 -11.80 19.11 42.81
C GLN A 34 -13.11 18.93 42.05
N ARG A 35 -13.33 17.71 41.55
CA ARG A 35 -14.54 17.37 40.78
C ARG A 35 -15.66 16.89 41.69
N THR A 36 -16.87 17.32 41.40
CA THR A 36 -18.06 16.74 42.05
C THR A 36 -18.31 15.32 41.54
N PRO A 37 -19.05 14.47 42.28
CA PRO A 37 -19.40 13.13 41.83
C PRO A 37 -20.11 13.09 40.47
N GLU A 38 -20.88 14.12 40.14
CA GLU A 38 -21.53 14.26 38.83
C GLU A 38 -20.54 14.58 37.71
N GLN A 39 -19.58 15.48 37.97
CA GLN A 39 -18.52 15.83 37.01
C GLN A 39 -17.60 14.64 36.73
N GLU A 40 -17.30 13.83 37.75
CA GLU A 40 -16.51 12.60 37.58
C GLU A 40 -17.27 11.57 36.73
N LYS A 41 -18.58 11.38 36.95
CA LYS A 41 -19.41 10.51 36.09
C LYS A 41 -19.44 10.99 34.64
N LYS A 42 -19.60 12.29 34.40
CA LYS A 42 -19.58 12.89 33.05
C LYS A 42 -18.23 12.65 32.37
N LEU A 43 -17.13 12.89 33.08
CA LEU A 43 -15.77 12.66 32.59
C LEU A 43 -15.56 11.18 32.21
N LEU A 44 -15.97 10.24 33.06
CA LEU A 44 -15.82 8.81 32.77
C LEU A 44 -16.60 8.38 31.52
N THR A 45 -17.78 8.94 31.29
CA THR A 45 -18.57 8.67 30.08
C THR A 45 -17.87 9.19 28.82
N LEU A 46 -17.37 10.44 28.86
CA LEU A 46 -16.62 11.03 27.74
C LEU A 46 -15.33 10.25 27.45
N VAL A 47 -14.60 9.84 28.49
CA VAL A 47 -13.40 9.01 28.37
C VAL A 47 -13.70 7.66 27.71
N LYS A 48 -14.81 7.00 28.07
CA LYS A 48 -15.23 5.75 27.43
C LYS A 48 -15.57 5.95 25.95
N ALA A 49 -16.26 7.03 25.60
CA ALA A 49 -16.60 7.35 24.22
C ALA A 49 -15.33 7.60 23.38
N GLU A 50 -14.41 8.43 23.86
CA GLU A 50 -13.14 8.72 23.17
C GLU A 50 -12.26 7.47 23.03
N LYS A 51 -12.18 6.61 24.05
CA LYS A 51 -11.48 5.31 23.94
C LYS A 51 -12.09 4.40 22.88
N ALA A 52 -13.42 4.39 22.75
CA ALA A 52 -14.09 3.61 21.71
C ALA A 52 -13.79 4.17 20.31
N ILE A 53 -13.75 5.49 20.15
CA ILE A 53 -13.38 6.16 18.90
C ILE A 53 -11.92 5.86 18.53
N ASP A 54 -10.99 5.96 19.48
CA ASP A 54 -9.58 5.61 19.29
C ASP A 54 -9.42 4.16 18.81
N ARG A 55 -10.15 3.23 19.44
CA ARG A 55 -10.12 1.82 19.03
C ARG A 55 -10.66 1.66 17.61
N ALA A 56 -11.81 2.26 17.30
CA ALA A 56 -12.38 2.21 15.96
C ALA A 56 -11.43 2.80 14.89
N ASN A 57 -10.74 3.88 15.21
CA ASN A 57 -9.75 4.48 14.30
C ASN A 57 -8.52 3.58 14.09
N LYS A 58 -8.04 2.92 15.15
CA LYS A 58 -6.95 1.93 15.04
C LYS A 58 -7.34 0.79 14.10
N GLU A 59 -8.54 0.23 14.26
CA GLU A 59 -9.05 -0.83 13.38
C GLU A 59 -9.21 -0.35 11.93
N LYS A 60 -9.75 0.86 11.71
CA LYS A 60 -9.84 1.47 10.37
C LYS A 60 -8.47 1.62 9.72
N ILE A 61 -7.44 2.02 10.48
CA ILE A 61 -6.06 2.11 9.98
C ILE A 61 -5.54 0.73 9.63
N ALA A 62 -5.77 -0.29 10.46
CA ALA A 62 -5.36 -1.66 10.19
C ALA A 62 -5.99 -2.20 8.88
N VAL A 63 -7.30 -2.01 8.70
CA VAL A 63 -8.01 -2.39 7.47
C VAL A 63 -7.44 -1.65 6.25
N ARG A 64 -7.19 -0.35 6.36
CA ARG A 64 -6.56 0.43 5.28
C ARG A 64 -5.16 -0.06 4.95
N LYS A 65 -4.36 -0.44 5.96
CA LYS A 65 -3.01 -1.00 5.75
C LYS A 65 -3.09 -2.33 5.00
N LEU A 66 -4.01 -3.22 5.36
CA LEU A 66 -4.22 -4.49 4.66
C LEU A 66 -4.59 -4.26 3.20
N LEU A 67 -5.59 -3.41 2.94
CA LEU A 67 -6.03 -3.11 1.57
C LEU A 67 -4.93 -2.45 0.73
N ASN A 68 -4.13 -1.57 1.35
CA ASN A 68 -3.01 -0.93 0.66
C ASN A 68 -1.88 -1.94 0.38
N ALA A 69 -1.61 -2.88 1.29
CA ALA A 69 -0.61 -3.91 1.08
C ALA A 69 -0.96 -4.82 -0.10
N GLU A 70 -2.22 -5.21 -0.25
CA GLU A 70 -2.70 -5.98 -1.41
C GLU A 70 -2.53 -5.20 -2.71
N LYS A 71 -3.01 -3.95 -2.74
CA LYS A 71 -2.86 -3.07 -3.91
C LYS A 71 -1.41 -2.80 -4.26
N GLU A 72 -0.54 -2.67 -3.26
CA GLU A 72 0.90 -2.48 -3.48
C GLU A 72 1.56 -3.74 -4.02
N ALA A 73 1.17 -4.92 -3.54
CA ALA A 73 1.64 -6.20 -4.07
C ALA A 73 1.25 -6.37 -5.54
N GLU A 74 0.00 -6.05 -5.89
CA GLU A 74 -0.50 -6.06 -7.26
C GLU A 74 0.26 -5.07 -8.15
N ARG A 75 0.47 -3.83 -7.68
CA ARG A 75 1.27 -2.83 -8.40
C ARG A 75 2.70 -3.30 -8.62
N LYS A 76 3.35 -3.86 -7.58
CA LYS A 76 4.71 -4.41 -7.69
C LYS A 76 4.77 -5.57 -8.68
N ALA A 77 3.78 -6.47 -8.68
CA ALA A 77 3.70 -7.55 -9.65
C ALA A 77 3.56 -7.02 -11.08
N ARG A 78 2.67 -6.04 -11.30
CA ARG A 78 2.51 -5.37 -12.59
C ARG A 78 3.79 -4.66 -13.05
N THR A 79 4.43 -3.89 -12.17
CA THR A 79 5.68 -3.20 -12.49
C THR A 79 6.80 -4.19 -12.81
N ARG A 80 6.94 -5.28 -12.04
CA ARG A 80 7.91 -6.35 -12.34
C ARG A 80 7.65 -6.96 -13.71
N HIS A 81 6.40 -7.26 -14.04
CA HIS A 81 6.03 -7.80 -15.34
C HIS A 81 6.39 -6.84 -16.48
N LEU A 82 6.08 -5.55 -16.36
CA LEU A 82 6.45 -4.55 -17.36
C LEU A 82 7.96 -4.39 -17.52
N ILE A 83 8.71 -4.42 -16.42
CA ILE A 83 10.19 -4.37 -16.46
C ILE A 83 10.74 -5.62 -17.15
N GLN A 84 10.19 -6.80 -16.87
CA GLN A 84 10.59 -8.04 -17.55
C GLN A 84 10.35 -7.93 -19.05
N LEU A 85 9.16 -7.47 -19.49
CA LEU A 85 8.88 -7.24 -20.89
C LEU A 85 9.89 -6.25 -21.52
N GLY A 86 10.17 -5.13 -20.86
CA GLY A 86 11.18 -4.17 -21.32
C GLY A 86 12.57 -4.77 -21.44
N ALA A 87 12.98 -5.62 -20.48
CA ALA A 87 14.26 -6.31 -20.53
C ALA A 87 14.35 -7.29 -21.71
N LEU A 88 13.23 -7.90 -22.14
CA LEU A 88 13.21 -8.73 -23.35
C LEU A 88 13.51 -7.91 -24.61
N PHE A 89 13.00 -6.68 -24.71
CA PHE A 89 13.33 -5.78 -25.82
C PHE A 89 14.81 -5.39 -25.83
N GLU A 90 15.40 -5.16 -24.66
CA GLU A 90 16.84 -4.89 -24.53
C GLU A 90 17.67 -6.12 -24.95
N ILE A 91 17.28 -7.32 -24.52
CA ILE A 91 17.95 -8.59 -24.91
C ILE A 91 17.87 -8.81 -26.42
N ALA A 92 16.73 -8.49 -27.04
CA ALA A 92 16.52 -8.65 -28.47
C ALA A 92 17.09 -7.49 -29.31
N GLU A 93 17.74 -6.49 -28.68
CA GLU A 93 18.26 -5.28 -29.34
C GLU A 93 17.18 -4.50 -30.12
N LEU A 94 15.97 -4.51 -29.57
CA LEU A 94 14.78 -3.85 -30.13
C LEU A 94 14.40 -2.57 -29.39
N ASP A 95 15.10 -2.21 -28.31
CA ASP A 95 14.79 -1.08 -27.42
C ASP A 95 14.86 0.30 -28.11
N GLN A 96 15.68 0.45 -29.15
CA GLN A 96 15.82 1.69 -29.92
C GLN A 96 14.87 1.79 -31.12
N ARG A 97 14.08 0.76 -31.41
CA ARG A 97 13.17 0.75 -32.57
C ARG A 97 11.87 1.51 -32.31
N ASN A 98 11.21 1.90 -33.39
CA ASN A 98 9.95 2.62 -33.32
C ASN A 98 8.86 1.77 -32.64
N PRO A 99 8.16 2.28 -31.61
CA PRO A 99 7.07 1.56 -30.95
C PRO A 99 5.99 1.02 -31.90
N ALA A 100 5.71 1.71 -33.01
CA ALA A 100 4.74 1.26 -34.00
C ALA A 100 5.22 0.01 -34.77
N GLU A 101 6.51 -0.08 -35.08
CA GLU A 101 7.11 -1.25 -35.74
C GLU A 101 7.07 -2.46 -34.80
N LEU A 102 7.45 -2.25 -33.53
CA LEU A 102 7.41 -3.30 -32.51
C LEU A 102 6.00 -3.82 -32.29
N LEU A 103 5.02 -2.91 -32.17
CA LEU A 103 3.62 -3.28 -32.06
C LEU A 103 3.13 -4.05 -33.29
N GLY A 104 3.55 -3.64 -34.50
CA GLY A 104 3.23 -4.35 -35.74
C GLY A 104 3.75 -5.80 -35.74
N ILE A 105 4.99 -6.03 -35.30
CA ILE A 105 5.57 -7.38 -35.17
C ILE A 105 4.78 -8.21 -34.16
N LEU A 106 4.45 -7.63 -32.99
CA LEU A 106 3.67 -8.33 -31.96
C LEU A 106 2.25 -8.67 -32.42
N LEU A 107 1.58 -7.78 -33.15
CA LEU A 107 0.26 -8.05 -33.70
C LEU A 107 0.30 -9.15 -34.76
N LYS A 108 1.32 -9.14 -35.64
CA LYS A 108 1.49 -10.20 -36.65
C LYS A 108 1.84 -11.55 -36.06
N THR A 109 2.59 -11.58 -34.98
CA THR A 109 2.86 -12.83 -34.25
C THR A 109 1.63 -13.30 -33.47
N ALA A 110 0.81 -12.39 -32.93
CA ALA A 110 -0.44 -12.72 -32.25
C ALA A 110 -1.54 -13.28 -33.18
N GLU A 111 -1.43 -13.10 -34.50
CA GLU A 111 -2.32 -13.72 -35.50
C GLU A 111 -2.08 -15.24 -35.64
N ILE A 112 -0.95 -15.76 -35.16
CA ILE A 112 -0.62 -17.18 -35.24
C ILE A 112 -1.43 -17.96 -34.21
N ALA A 113 -1.92 -19.13 -34.61
CA ALA A 113 -2.74 -19.98 -33.75
C ALA A 113 -1.97 -20.35 -32.47
N PRO A 114 -2.62 -20.36 -31.27
CA PRO A 114 -1.94 -20.65 -30.02
C PRO A 114 -1.32 -22.05 -29.94
N ASP A 115 -1.82 -22.99 -30.74
CA ASP A 115 -1.35 -24.38 -30.86
C ASP A 115 -0.35 -24.58 -32.01
N ASP A 116 0.07 -23.50 -32.68
CA ASP A 116 1.08 -23.58 -33.74
C ASP A 116 2.45 -23.99 -33.14
N PRO A 117 3.12 -25.01 -33.68
CA PRO A 117 4.44 -25.48 -33.22
C PRO A 117 5.52 -24.40 -33.18
N LYS A 118 5.35 -23.28 -33.89
CA LYS A 118 6.25 -22.12 -33.82
C LYS A 118 6.41 -21.58 -32.41
N TRP A 119 5.38 -21.67 -31.57
CA TRP A 119 5.47 -21.21 -30.17
C TRP A 119 6.48 -22.02 -29.37
N ASP A 120 6.54 -23.34 -29.58
CA ASP A 120 7.51 -24.21 -28.92
C ASP A 120 8.94 -23.90 -29.40
N ILE A 121 9.12 -23.71 -30.70
CA ILE A 121 10.41 -23.34 -31.29
C ILE A 121 10.90 -22.00 -30.72
N TRP A 122 10.04 -20.99 -30.64
CA TRP A 122 10.40 -19.69 -30.07
C TRP A 122 10.67 -19.75 -28.57
N ALA A 123 9.93 -20.58 -27.83
CA ALA A 123 10.18 -20.82 -26.42
C ALA A 123 11.58 -21.44 -26.20
N GLU A 124 11.98 -22.41 -27.02
CA GLU A 124 13.30 -23.04 -26.94
C GLU A 124 14.45 -22.05 -27.22
N ILE A 125 14.31 -21.24 -28.28
CA ILE A 125 15.27 -20.18 -28.62
C ILE A 125 15.38 -19.17 -27.47
N GLY A 126 14.24 -18.68 -26.98
CA GLY A 126 14.19 -17.71 -25.89
C GLY A 126 14.81 -18.25 -24.59
N GLN A 127 14.50 -19.50 -24.23
CA GLN A 127 15.04 -20.13 -23.03
C GLN A 127 16.56 -20.30 -23.12
N SER A 128 17.08 -20.67 -24.30
CA SER A 128 18.52 -20.79 -24.52
C SER A 128 19.24 -19.46 -24.30
N CYS A 129 18.73 -18.37 -24.88
CA CYS A 129 19.27 -17.02 -24.69
C CYS A 129 19.25 -16.56 -23.21
N LEU A 130 18.15 -16.83 -22.48
CA LEU A 130 18.04 -16.50 -21.05
C LEU A 130 19.04 -17.29 -20.20
N ASN A 131 19.26 -18.57 -20.52
CA ASN A 131 20.22 -19.42 -19.81
C ASN A 131 21.65 -18.92 -20.00
N GLU A 132 22.05 -18.55 -21.22
CA GLU A 132 23.36 -17.99 -21.53
C GLU A 132 23.64 -16.69 -20.78
N ARG A 133 22.65 -15.79 -20.68
CA ARG A 133 22.81 -14.54 -19.93
C ARG A 133 22.93 -14.79 -18.42
N THR A 134 22.23 -15.81 -17.91
CA THR A 134 22.30 -16.19 -16.49
C THR A 134 23.65 -16.79 -16.12
N THR A 135 24.22 -17.65 -16.97
CA THR A 135 25.56 -18.22 -16.76
C THR A 135 26.64 -17.15 -16.84
N GLN A 136 26.57 -16.23 -17.80
CA GLN A 136 27.50 -15.09 -17.90
C GLN A 136 27.47 -14.16 -16.68
N LYS A 137 26.28 -13.95 -16.10
CA LYS A 137 26.13 -13.13 -14.88
C LYS A 137 26.70 -13.81 -13.64
N ASN A 138 26.60 -15.13 -13.53
CA ASN A 138 27.10 -15.90 -12.39
C ASN A 138 28.61 -16.17 -12.45
N ALA A 139 29.24 -15.99 -13.63
CA ALA A 139 30.68 -16.13 -13.82
C ALA A 139 31.48 -14.84 -13.55
N LYS A 140 30.80 -13.71 -13.27
CA LYS A 140 31.38 -12.42 -12.88
C LYS A 140 31.20 -12.18 -11.40
#